data_AF-A0A965VNF5-F1
#
_entry.id   AF-A0A965VNF5-F1
#
_cell.length_a   1.000
_cell.length_b   1.000
_cell.length_c   1.000
_cell.angle_alpha   90.00
_cell.angle_beta   90.00
_cell.angle_gamma   90.00
#
_symmetry.space_group_name_H-M   'P 1'
#
loop_
_entity.id
_entity.type
_entity.pdbx_description
1 polymer ?
#
loop_
_entity_poly.entity_id
_entity_poly.type
_entity_poly.pdbx_seq_one_letter_code
_entity_poly.pdbx_strand_id
1 'polypeptide(L)'
;MTYSLTPDDVASAERAARRFQATWWQGTSGTLAAWVILLLKERKRMTLQLEEANNAVRQAVEARLALQGCTLTPAEPAEEATFTDPEPVRVQDQDKLEAAWAAVAERHKQLQRNLREPERAEPVERRTVEVQPADARPVRPPEGFLGVWAAERETRAAEGTTAKFGTGAVRSDTFEEFRYDLVSPIGLREVARACAEGAQKYGDWNWEKGMPVNDLLNHAIAHIYQFLAGDRSEPHLGHAAWNMLAAIHSHELWHGLNDGKLR
;
A
#
# COMPACT_ATOMS: atom_id res chain seq x y z
N MET A 1 11.19 32.13 9.53
CA MET A 1 9.91 32.13 10.28
C MET A 1 10.01 31.18 11.48
N THR A 2 10.08 31.69 12.70
CA THR A 2 10.02 30.89 13.94
C THR A 2 8.56 30.52 14.23
N TYR A 3 8.11 29.38 13.71
CA TYR A 3 6.76 28.88 14.00
C TYR A 3 6.75 28.23 15.39
N SER A 4 6.40 28.99 16.42
CA SER A 4 6.19 28.49 17.78
C SER A 4 4.74 28.05 17.91
N LEU A 5 4.49 26.74 17.91
CA LEU A 5 3.16 26.19 18.20
C LEU A 5 2.88 26.36 19.69
N THR A 6 1.78 27.02 20.01
CA THR A 6 1.35 27.21 21.40
C THR A 6 0.85 25.87 21.98
N PRO A 7 0.83 25.71 23.31
CA PRO A 7 0.25 24.52 23.96
C PRO A 7 -1.19 24.24 23.52
N ASP A 8 -1.97 25.29 23.24
CA ASP A 8 -3.36 25.20 22.79
C ASP A 8 -3.47 24.72 21.34
N ASP A 9 -2.56 25.13 20.46
CA ASP A 9 -2.49 24.63 19.08
C ASP A 9 -2.25 23.11 19.07
N VAL A 10 -1.33 22.66 19.92
CA VAL A 10 -1.00 21.24 20.08
C VAL A 10 -2.20 20.46 20.62
N ALA A 11 -2.88 20.97 21.65
CA ALA A 11 -4.05 20.33 22.23
C ALA A 11 -5.24 20.29 21.25
N SER A 12 -5.43 21.35 20.45
CA SER A 12 -6.44 21.41 19.41
C SER A 12 -6.18 20.39 18.31
N ALA A 13 -4.93 20.29 17.86
CA ALA A 13 -4.51 19.34 16.85
C ALA A 13 -4.60 17.88 17.34
N GLU A 14 -4.32 17.60 18.62
CA GLU A 14 -4.56 16.28 19.22
C GLU A 14 -6.03 15.90 19.29
N ARG A 15 -6.91 16.84 19.64
CA ARG A 15 -8.36 16.61 19.63
C ARG A 15 -8.87 16.32 18.21
N ALA A 16 -8.35 17.04 17.21
CA ALA A 16 -8.66 16.77 15.81
C ALA A 16 -8.19 15.37 15.40
N ALA A 17 -6.94 15.01 15.70
CA ALA A 17 -6.37 13.69 15.39
C ALA A 17 -7.17 12.53 16.02
N ARG A 18 -7.61 12.68 17.28
CA ARG A 18 -8.45 11.67 17.97
C ARG A 18 -9.84 11.52 17.36
N ARG A 19 -10.43 12.59 16.82
CA ARG A 19 -11.72 12.51 16.10
C ARG A 19 -11.59 11.71 14.79
N PHE A 20 -10.43 11.79 14.12
CA PHE A 20 -10.17 11.06 12.87
C PHE A 20 -9.91 9.55 13.07
N GLN A 21 -9.57 9.08 14.27
CA GLN A 21 -9.39 7.65 14.54
C GLN A 21 -10.70 6.83 14.53
N ALA A 22 -11.88 7.47 14.48
CA ALA A 22 -13.17 6.79 14.56
C ALA A 22 -13.86 6.57 13.20
N THR A 23 -13.30 7.06 12.09
CA THR A 23 -13.93 6.95 10.76
C THR A 23 -13.04 6.13 9.83
N TRP A 24 -13.49 4.92 9.55
CA TRP A 24 -12.75 3.82 8.93
C TRP A 24 -12.62 3.99 7.40
N TRP A 25 -12.80 5.20 6.88
CA TRP A 25 -12.66 5.49 5.47
C TRP A 25 -12.35 6.97 5.24
N GLN A 26 -11.27 7.23 4.51
CA GLN A 26 -10.77 8.50 3.94
C GLN A 26 -9.72 9.30 4.74
N GLY A 27 -8.47 9.26 4.23
CA GLY A 27 -7.55 10.40 4.25
C GLY A 27 -6.18 10.12 4.85
N THR A 28 -5.16 9.98 4.01
CA THR A 28 -3.72 10.02 4.38
C THR A 28 -3.36 11.31 5.16
N SER A 29 -4.13 12.38 4.99
CA SER A 29 -3.93 13.68 5.64
C SER A 29 -4.12 13.68 7.17
N GLY A 30 -5.08 12.92 7.71
CA GLY A 30 -5.34 12.87 9.15
C GLY A 30 -4.24 12.12 9.92
N THR A 31 -3.80 10.99 9.35
CA THR A 31 -2.67 10.20 9.88
C THR A 31 -1.36 10.97 9.76
N LEU A 32 -1.11 11.64 8.63
CA LEU A 32 0.07 12.48 8.44
C LEU A 32 0.09 13.64 9.45
N ALA A 33 -1.04 14.32 9.67
CA ALA A 33 -1.15 15.38 10.65
C ALA A 33 -0.84 14.89 12.07
N ALA A 34 -1.32 13.70 12.45
CA ALA A 34 -1.01 13.07 13.73
C ALA A 34 0.50 12.78 13.89
N TRP A 35 1.15 12.24 12.85
CA TRP A 35 2.60 12.00 12.83
C TRP A 35 3.41 13.29 12.90
N VAL A 36 3.02 14.33 12.19
CA VAL A 36 3.68 15.65 12.25
C VAL A 36 3.61 16.23 13.67
N ILE A 37 2.46 16.12 14.34
CA ILE A 37 2.31 16.58 15.74
C ILE A 37 3.21 15.77 16.68
N LEU A 38 3.28 14.44 16.52
CA LEU A 38 4.17 13.58 17.30
C LEU A 38 5.64 13.97 17.13
N LEU A 39 6.08 14.18 15.88
CA LEU A 39 7.45 14.62 15.57
C LEU A 39 7.77 15.99 16.17
N LEU A 40 6.83 16.93 16.15
CA LEU A 40 7.02 18.25 16.76
C LEU A 40 7.11 18.18 18.29
N LYS A 41 6.33 17.30 18.93
CA LYS A 41 6.46 17.01 20.37
C LYS A 41 7.80 16.38 20.71
N GLU A 42 8.24 15.42 19.91
CA GLU A 42 9.50 14.72 20.11
C GLU A 42 10.70 15.63 19.90
N ARG A 43 10.66 16.50 18.88
CA ARG A 43 11.64 17.59 18.68
C ARG A 43 11.72 18.48 19.92
N LYS A 44 10.58 18.97 20.44
CA LYS A 44 10.56 19.85 21.62
C LYS A 44 11.16 19.15 22.85
N ARG A 45 10.85 17.87 23.04
CA ARG A 45 11.45 17.06 24.12
C ARG A 45 12.97 16.97 23.96
N MET A 46 13.46 16.67 22.75
CA MET A 46 14.90 16.58 22.50
C MET A 46 15.61 17.92 22.71
N THR A 47 14.98 19.04 22.34
CA THR A 47 15.55 20.37 22.59
C THR A 47 15.70 20.66 24.08
N LEU A 48 14.69 20.33 24.89
CA LEU A 48 14.76 20.47 26.34
C LEU A 48 15.84 19.58 26.95
N GLN A 49 15.92 18.31 26.52
CA GLN A 49 16.97 17.38 26.99
C GLN A 49 18.37 17.87 26.63
N LEU A 50 18.54 18.44 25.44
CA LEU A 50 19.82 19.00 25.01
C LEU A 50 20.19 20.23 25.84
N GLU A 51 19.23 21.08 26.16
CA GLU A 51 19.44 22.26 27.00
C GLU A 51 19.79 21.87 28.45
N GLU A 52 19.10 20.89 29.02
CA GLU A 52 19.45 20.29 30.32
C GLU A 52 20.86 19.69 30.32
N ALA A 53 21.21 18.91 29.30
CA ALA A 53 22.54 18.33 29.15
C ALA A 53 23.63 19.40 29.02
N ASN A 54 23.39 20.45 28.22
CA ASN A 54 24.32 21.58 28.06
C ASN A 54 24.51 22.34 29.38
N ASN A 55 23.43 22.55 30.16
CA ASN A 55 23.52 23.18 31.46
C ASN A 55 24.28 22.32 32.47
N ALA A 56 24.07 21.00 32.48
CA ALA A 56 24.84 20.07 33.30
C ALA A 56 26.34 20.10 32.95
N VAL A 57 26.69 20.16 31.65
CA VAL A 57 28.08 20.30 31.21
C VAL A 57 28.68 21.63 31.69
N ARG A 58 27.95 22.75 31.54
CA ARG A 58 28.40 24.06 32.04
C ARG A 58 28.68 24.04 33.53
N GLN A 59 27.76 23.51 34.33
CA GLN A 59 27.93 23.37 35.78
C GLN A 59 29.14 22.48 36.14
N ALA A 60 29.35 21.37 35.43
CA ALA A 60 30.49 20.49 35.65
C ALA A 60 31.82 21.18 35.32
N VAL A 61 31.86 21.98 34.24
CA VAL A 61 33.03 22.77 33.86
C VAL A 61 33.31 23.86 34.90
N GLU A 62 32.30 24.61 35.33
CA GLU A 62 32.42 25.63 36.38
C GLU A 62 32.93 25.04 37.70
N ALA A 63 32.36 23.92 38.14
CA ALA A 63 32.80 23.23 39.36
C ALA A 63 34.26 22.78 39.27
N ARG A 64 34.70 22.30 38.09
CA ARG A 64 36.09 21.89 37.86
C ARG A 64 37.05 23.07 37.85
N LEU A 65 36.65 24.21 37.28
CA LEU A 65 37.47 25.42 37.23
C LEU A 65 37.57 26.13 38.58
N ALA A 66 36.50 26.09 39.39
CA ALA A 66 36.51 26.58 40.77
C ALA A 66 37.54 25.83 41.64
N LEU A 67 37.72 24.52 41.44
CA LEU A 67 38.75 23.72 42.10
C LEU A 67 40.18 24.09 41.66
N GLN A 68 40.34 24.66 40.45
CA GLN A 68 41.63 25.03 39.86
C GLN A 68 41.97 26.51 40.04
N GLY A 69 41.10 27.31 40.68
CA GLY A 69 41.29 28.76 40.84
C GLY A 69 41.20 29.55 39.53
N CYS A 70 40.62 28.96 38.47
CA CYS A 70 40.48 29.59 37.16
C CYS A 70 39.05 30.10 36.97
N THR A 71 38.87 31.24 36.31
CA THR A 71 37.55 31.81 35.99
C THR A 71 37.27 31.72 34.49
N LEU A 72 36.05 31.32 34.12
CA LEU A 72 35.60 31.38 32.73
C LEU A 72 35.36 32.83 32.34
N THR A 73 36.09 33.30 31.34
CA THR A 73 35.63 34.43 30.54
C THR A 73 34.70 33.85 29.47
N PRO A 74 33.44 34.30 29.37
CA PRO A 74 32.58 33.94 28.26
C PRO A 74 33.32 34.28 26.96
N ALA A 75 33.40 33.34 26.03
CA ALA A 75 33.78 33.70 24.67
C ALA A 75 32.80 34.79 24.20
N GLU A 76 33.30 35.83 23.52
CA GLU A 76 32.42 36.78 22.85
C GLU A 76 31.40 35.98 22.03
N PRO A 77 30.10 36.35 22.08
CA PRO A 77 29.08 35.62 21.34
C PRO A 77 29.59 35.51 19.91
N ALA A 78 29.76 34.29 19.41
CA ALA A 78 30.03 34.09 18.00
C ALA A 78 28.96 34.88 17.27
N GLU A 79 29.36 35.80 16.38
CA GLU A 79 28.41 36.51 15.51
C GLU A 79 27.42 35.46 15.02
N GLU A 80 26.12 35.66 15.30
CA GLU A 80 25.08 34.78 14.79
C GLU A 80 25.40 34.58 13.33
N ALA A 81 25.78 33.36 12.94
CA ALA A 81 26.01 33.05 11.56
C ALA A 81 24.67 33.31 10.89
N THR A 82 24.51 34.48 10.28
CA THR A 82 23.35 34.85 9.51
C THR A 82 23.41 33.95 8.31
N PHE A 83 22.79 32.78 8.44
CA PHE A 83 22.39 32.01 7.29
C PHE A 83 21.28 32.83 6.65
N THR A 84 21.66 33.78 5.80
CA THR A 84 20.77 34.26 4.76
C THR A 84 20.37 33.03 4.00
N ASP A 85 19.10 32.64 4.16
CA ASP A 85 18.47 31.70 3.25
C ASP A 85 18.90 32.12 1.84
N PRO A 86 19.48 31.22 1.02
CA PRO A 86 19.79 31.58 -0.35
C PRO A 86 18.51 32.19 -0.93
N GLU A 87 18.63 33.34 -1.62
CA GLU A 87 17.47 33.94 -2.28
C GLU A 87 16.70 32.81 -2.95
N PRO A 88 15.38 32.73 -2.75
CA PRO A 88 14.59 31.62 -3.27
C PRO A 88 14.99 31.46 -4.72
N VAL A 89 15.65 30.35 -5.03
CA VAL A 89 16.18 30.11 -6.38
C VAL A 89 14.96 30.24 -7.27
N ARG A 90 14.91 31.36 -8.00
CA ARG A 90 13.80 31.63 -8.92
C ARG A 90 13.92 30.51 -9.93
N VAL A 91 13.09 29.48 -9.76
CA VAL A 91 13.12 28.31 -10.63
C VAL A 91 12.99 28.89 -12.03
N GLN A 92 14.05 28.75 -12.83
CA GLN A 92 13.98 29.16 -14.22
C GLN A 92 12.79 28.40 -14.79
N ASP A 93 11.79 29.15 -15.22
CA ASP A 93 10.49 28.65 -15.65
C ASP A 93 9.45 28.30 -14.55
N GLN A 94 9.31 29.11 -13.50
CA GLN A 94 8.13 29.07 -12.63
C GLN A 94 6.82 29.14 -13.45
N ASP A 95 6.80 29.92 -14.54
CA ASP A 95 5.70 29.98 -15.49
C ASP A 95 5.47 28.66 -16.25
N LYS A 96 6.52 27.88 -16.57
CA LYS A 96 6.35 26.55 -17.19
C LYS A 96 5.86 25.52 -16.16
N LEU A 97 6.27 25.63 -14.91
CA LEU A 97 5.75 24.80 -13.83
C LEU A 97 4.25 25.08 -13.62
N GLU A 98 3.85 26.35 -13.55
CA GLU A 98 2.44 26.72 -13.45
C GLU A 98 1.63 26.28 -14.69
N ALA A 99 2.18 26.43 -15.90
CA ALA A 99 1.56 25.92 -17.11
C ALA A 99 1.43 24.39 -17.15
N ALA A 100 2.44 23.66 -16.66
CA ALA A 100 2.39 22.21 -16.54
C ALA A 100 1.33 21.76 -15.52
N TRP A 101 1.25 22.44 -14.38
CA TRP A 101 0.21 22.19 -13.36
C TRP A 101 -1.19 22.49 -13.90
N ALA A 102 -1.36 23.57 -14.65
CA ALA A 102 -2.63 23.90 -15.31
C ALA A 102 -3.03 22.83 -16.34
N ALA A 103 -2.08 22.32 -17.13
CA ALA A 103 -2.33 21.26 -18.11
C ALA A 103 -2.73 19.93 -17.44
N VAL A 104 -2.10 19.58 -16.31
CA VAL A 104 -2.48 18.40 -15.51
C VAL A 104 -3.88 18.55 -14.94
N ALA A 105 -4.22 19.72 -14.39
CA ALA A 105 -5.54 20.01 -13.86
C ALA A 105 -6.63 19.91 -14.95
N GLU A 106 -6.35 20.40 -16.16
CA GLU A 106 -7.30 20.34 -17.27
C GLU A 106 -7.48 18.91 -17.79
N ARG A 107 -6.40 18.13 -17.90
CA ARG A 107 -6.46 16.70 -18.25
C ARG A 107 -7.26 15.90 -17.22
N HIS A 108 -7.16 16.23 -15.94
CA HIS A 108 -7.95 15.63 -14.87
C HIS A 108 -9.44 15.96 -15.01
N LYS A 109 -9.81 17.22 -15.30
CA LYS A 109 -11.21 17.58 -15.57
C LYS A 109 -11.77 16.83 -16.78
N GLN A 110 -10.97 16.67 -17.84
CA GLN A 110 -11.39 15.95 -19.04
C GLN A 110 -11.57 14.46 -18.78
N LEU A 111 -10.69 13.83 -17.99
CA LEU A 111 -10.87 12.44 -17.52
C LEU A 111 -12.14 12.28 -16.70
N GLN A 112 -12.44 13.22 -15.78
CA GLN A 112 -13.67 13.18 -15.00
C GLN A 112 -14.93 13.37 -15.86
N ARG A 113 -14.85 14.15 -16.94
CA ARG A 113 -15.94 14.30 -17.91
C ARG A 113 -16.18 13.01 -18.68
N ASN A 114 -15.11 12.39 -19.20
CA ASN A 114 -15.18 11.11 -19.92
C ASN A 114 -15.68 9.95 -19.04
N LEU A 115 -15.46 10.02 -17.72
CA LEU A 115 -16.01 9.06 -16.75
C LEU A 115 -17.50 9.29 -16.45
N ARG A 116 -18.03 10.51 -16.63
CA ARG A 116 -19.44 10.86 -16.40
C ARG A 116 -20.31 10.65 -17.64
N GLU A 117 -19.74 10.87 -18.81
CA GLU A 117 -20.37 10.63 -20.11
C GLU A 117 -19.52 9.59 -20.83
N PRO A 118 -19.75 8.28 -20.61
CA PRO A 118 -19.12 7.29 -21.46
C PRO A 118 -19.68 7.50 -22.86
N GLU A 119 -18.90 8.10 -23.77
CA GLU A 119 -19.17 7.99 -25.21
C GLU A 119 -19.48 6.52 -25.48
N ARG A 120 -20.60 6.25 -26.14
CA ARG A 120 -20.98 4.90 -26.54
C ARG A 120 -19.82 4.33 -27.35
N ALA A 121 -19.01 3.49 -26.72
CA ALA A 121 -17.95 2.78 -27.41
C ALA A 121 -18.60 2.05 -28.59
N GLU A 122 -18.10 2.34 -29.80
CA GLU A 122 -18.52 1.60 -30.98
C GLU A 122 -18.27 0.11 -30.74
N PRO A 123 -19.16 -0.78 -31.22
CA PRO A 123 -19.03 -2.20 -30.97
C PRO A 123 -17.71 -2.69 -31.54
N VAL A 124 -16.79 -3.08 -30.66
CA VAL A 124 -15.55 -3.75 -31.06
C VAL A 124 -15.94 -5.05 -31.74
N GLU A 125 -15.72 -5.12 -33.04
CA GLU A 125 -15.97 -6.31 -33.85
C GLU A 125 -15.09 -7.44 -33.31
N ARG A 126 -15.70 -8.38 -32.59
CA ARG A 126 -15.01 -9.55 -32.04
C ARG A 126 -14.56 -10.40 -33.22
N ARG A 127 -13.27 -10.35 -33.54
CA ARG A 127 -12.64 -11.37 -34.40
C ARG A 127 -12.76 -12.71 -33.68
N THR A 128 -13.69 -13.55 -34.14
CA THR A 128 -13.73 -14.95 -33.78
C THR A 128 -12.52 -15.62 -34.40
N VAL A 129 -11.47 -15.81 -33.60
CA VAL A 129 -10.39 -16.73 -33.96
C VAL A 129 -10.91 -18.12 -33.62
N GLU A 130 -11.27 -18.91 -34.63
CA GLU A 130 -11.44 -20.35 -34.44
C GLU A 130 -10.08 -20.96 -34.09
N VAL A 131 -9.87 -21.18 -32.80
CA VAL A 131 -8.71 -21.92 -32.29
C VAL A 131 -9.01 -23.40 -32.46
N GLN A 132 -8.23 -24.10 -33.28
CA GLN A 132 -8.30 -25.56 -33.34
C GLN A 132 -7.89 -26.15 -31.98
N PRO A 133 -8.56 -27.21 -31.49
CA PRO A 133 -8.31 -27.76 -30.17
C PRO A 133 -7.02 -28.60 -30.20
N ALA A 134 -5.89 -27.95 -29.98
CA ALA A 134 -4.61 -28.63 -29.73
C ALA A 134 -4.05 -28.19 -28.37
N ASP A 135 -4.05 -29.15 -27.45
CA ASP A 135 -3.14 -29.29 -26.31
C ASP A 135 -3.29 -28.41 -25.06
N ALA A 136 -4.47 -27.83 -24.80
CA ALA A 136 -4.84 -27.46 -23.42
C ALA A 136 -5.43 -28.69 -22.70
N ARG A 137 -4.57 -29.59 -22.19
CA ARG A 137 -5.03 -30.58 -21.20
C ARG A 137 -5.16 -29.86 -19.86
N PRO A 138 -6.33 -29.83 -19.21
CA PRO A 138 -6.42 -29.34 -17.85
C PRO A 138 -5.49 -30.21 -16.98
N VAL A 139 -4.55 -29.57 -16.29
CA VAL A 139 -3.73 -30.26 -15.29
C VAL A 139 -4.70 -30.71 -14.20
N ARG A 140 -4.96 -32.02 -14.13
CA ARG A 140 -5.70 -32.57 -13.00
C ARG A 140 -4.88 -32.29 -11.75
N PRO A 141 -5.52 -31.87 -10.64
CA PRO A 141 -4.81 -31.73 -9.38
C PRO A 141 -4.13 -33.07 -9.04
N PRO A 142 -2.94 -33.03 -8.41
CA PRO A 142 -2.19 -34.24 -8.06
C PRO A 142 -3.03 -35.20 -7.23
N GLU A 143 -2.80 -36.50 -7.40
CA GLU A 143 -3.46 -37.54 -6.59
C GLU A 143 -3.21 -37.24 -5.10
N GLY A 144 -4.29 -37.04 -4.33
CA GLY A 144 -4.21 -36.63 -2.93
C GLY A 144 -4.58 -35.17 -2.64
N PHE A 145 -4.89 -34.35 -3.64
CA PHE A 145 -5.39 -32.97 -3.46
C PHE A 145 -6.62 -32.88 -2.52
N LEU A 146 -7.48 -33.89 -2.50
CA LEU A 146 -8.62 -33.99 -1.56
C LEU A 146 -8.24 -34.61 -0.20
N GLY A 147 -7.06 -35.25 -0.08
CA GLY A 147 -6.65 -36.03 1.08
C GLY A 147 -6.15 -35.19 2.26
N VAL A 148 -5.48 -34.06 1.99
CA VAL A 148 -4.99 -33.15 3.04
C VAL A 148 -6.17 -32.47 3.76
N TRP A 149 -7.26 -32.20 3.04
CA TRP A 149 -8.52 -31.65 3.56
C TRP A 149 -9.44 -32.69 4.22
N ALA A 150 -9.17 -33.98 4.05
CA ALA A 150 -10.00 -35.06 4.61
C ALA A 150 -9.65 -35.36 6.07
N ALA A 151 -8.36 -35.31 6.44
CA ALA A 151 -7.90 -35.65 7.79
C ALA A 151 -8.38 -34.66 8.87
N GLU A 152 -8.65 -33.41 8.49
CA GLU A 152 -9.11 -32.36 9.42
C GLU A 152 -10.64 -32.37 9.64
N ARG A 153 -11.40 -33.14 8.85
CA ARG A 153 -12.87 -33.24 8.95
C ARG A 153 -13.39 -34.13 10.07
N GLU A 154 -12.62 -35.12 10.52
CA GLU A 154 -13.10 -36.08 11.53
C GLU A 154 -13.36 -35.45 12.91
N THR A 155 -12.81 -34.27 13.19
CA THR A 155 -12.93 -33.61 14.50
C THR A 155 -14.00 -32.50 14.58
N ARG A 156 -14.67 -32.14 13.47
CA ARG A 156 -15.53 -30.93 13.41
C ARG A 156 -16.94 -31.12 12.86
N ALA A 157 -17.44 -32.36 12.81
CA ALA A 157 -18.83 -32.65 12.45
C ALA A 157 -19.80 -32.25 13.58
N ALA A 158 -20.02 -30.94 13.78
CA ALA A 158 -21.13 -30.43 14.58
C ALA A 158 -22.11 -29.70 13.64
N GLU A 159 -23.21 -30.39 13.34
CA GLU A 159 -24.52 -29.88 12.90
C GLU A 159 -24.55 -28.87 11.73
N GLY A 160 -24.41 -29.35 10.49
CA GLY A 160 -24.81 -28.59 9.29
C GLY A 160 -26.28 -28.81 8.96
N THR A 161 -27.08 -27.74 8.91
CA THR A 161 -28.49 -27.82 8.52
C THR A 161 -28.56 -28.13 7.01
N THR A 162 -29.51 -28.96 6.59
CA THR A 162 -29.57 -29.39 5.18
C THR A 162 -30.77 -28.73 4.50
N ALA A 163 -30.55 -27.94 3.45
CA ALA A 163 -31.61 -27.34 2.65
C ALA A 163 -32.13 -28.36 1.62
N LYS A 164 -33.44 -28.67 1.68
CA LYS A 164 -34.15 -29.50 0.71
C LYS A 164 -34.95 -28.61 -0.24
N PHE A 165 -34.72 -28.75 -1.53
CA PHE A 165 -35.43 -28.01 -2.58
C PHE A 165 -36.59 -28.84 -3.12
N GLY A 166 -37.65 -28.18 -3.61
CA GLY A 166 -38.84 -28.84 -4.18
C GLY A 166 -38.56 -29.71 -5.41
N THR A 167 -37.36 -29.60 -5.99
CA THR A 167 -36.86 -30.45 -7.09
C THR A 167 -36.31 -31.80 -6.62
N GLY A 168 -36.27 -32.05 -5.30
CA GLY A 168 -35.60 -33.21 -4.71
C GLY A 168 -34.10 -33.01 -4.51
N ALA A 169 -33.55 -31.86 -4.93
CA ALA A 169 -32.15 -31.53 -4.66
C ALA A 169 -31.94 -31.25 -3.16
N VAL A 170 -30.79 -31.67 -2.65
CA VAL A 170 -30.39 -31.51 -1.25
C VAL A 170 -29.00 -30.84 -1.25
N ARG A 171 -28.83 -29.76 -0.47
CA ARG A 171 -27.56 -29.04 -0.33
C ARG A 171 -27.28 -28.77 1.16
N SER A 172 -26.01 -28.78 1.57
CA SER A 172 -25.62 -28.25 2.88
C SER A 172 -26.00 -26.76 2.95
N ASP A 173 -26.61 -26.33 4.06
CA ASP A 173 -27.03 -24.93 4.24
C ASP A 173 -25.85 -23.98 4.46
N THR A 174 -24.69 -24.54 4.78
CA THR A 174 -23.56 -23.80 5.29
C THR A 174 -22.35 -24.09 4.44
N PHE A 175 -21.91 -23.05 3.76
CA PHE A 175 -20.56 -22.94 3.22
C PHE A 175 -19.71 -22.25 4.30
N GLU A 176 -19.73 -22.80 5.51
CA GLU A 176 -19.25 -22.12 6.73
C GLU A 176 -17.73 -22.03 6.84
N GLU A 177 -17.01 -22.87 6.09
CA GLU A 177 -15.55 -22.89 6.13
C GLU A 177 -14.91 -21.68 5.45
N PHE A 178 -15.53 -21.13 4.39
CA PHE A 178 -15.00 -19.96 3.67
C PHE A 178 -16.09 -18.94 3.34
N ARG A 179 -15.84 -17.66 3.60
CA ARG A 179 -16.82 -16.59 3.36
C ARG A 179 -16.58 -15.88 2.04
N TYR A 180 -16.89 -16.55 0.93
CA TYR A 180 -16.74 -15.96 -0.42
C TYR A 180 -17.59 -14.70 -0.61
N ASP A 181 -18.73 -14.62 0.05
CA ASP A 181 -19.63 -13.46 0.04
C ASP A 181 -18.98 -12.18 0.63
N LEU A 182 -17.95 -12.33 1.45
CA LEU A 182 -17.21 -11.20 2.03
C LEU A 182 -16.01 -10.76 1.17
N VAL A 183 -15.69 -11.48 0.09
CA VAL A 183 -14.63 -11.06 -0.83
C VAL A 183 -15.11 -9.84 -1.61
N SER A 184 -14.35 -8.75 -1.56
CA SER A 184 -14.73 -7.50 -2.23
C SER A 184 -14.93 -7.73 -3.74
N PRO A 185 -16.14 -7.50 -4.28
CA PRO A 185 -16.39 -7.65 -5.70
C PRO A 185 -15.62 -6.62 -6.53
N ILE A 186 -15.27 -5.47 -5.94
CA ILE A 186 -14.42 -4.45 -6.58
C ILE A 186 -13.01 -5.01 -6.77
N GLY A 187 -12.44 -5.64 -5.74
CA GLY A 187 -11.13 -6.28 -5.83
C GLY A 187 -11.10 -7.41 -6.86
N LEU A 188 -12.12 -8.27 -6.87
CA LEU A 188 -12.26 -9.35 -7.85
C LEU A 188 -12.34 -8.81 -9.29
N ARG A 189 -13.04 -7.70 -9.51
CA ARG A 189 -13.09 -7.05 -10.82
C ARG A 189 -11.71 -6.60 -11.30
N GLU A 190 -10.88 -6.04 -10.42
CA GLU A 190 -9.53 -5.60 -10.80
C GLU A 190 -8.59 -6.79 -11.08
N VAL A 191 -8.74 -7.91 -10.36
CA VAL A 191 -8.04 -9.16 -10.70
C VAL A 191 -8.51 -9.69 -12.06
N ALA A 192 -9.82 -9.67 -12.33
CA ALA A 192 -10.36 -10.10 -13.63
C ALA A 192 -9.85 -9.23 -14.79
N ARG A 193 -9.66 -7.93 -14.55
CA ARG A 193 -9.02 -7.02 -15.52
C ARG A 193 -7.58 -7.43 -15.81
N ALA A 194 -6.79 -7.72 -14.78
CA ALA A 194 -5.41 -8.20 -14.95
C ALA A 194 -5.37 -9.53 -15.74
N CYS A 195 -6.31 -10.45 -15.49
CA CYS A 195 -6.46 -11.67 -16.28
C CYS A 195 -6.76 -11.37 -17.76
N ALA A 196 -7.66 -10.43 -18.05
CA ALA A 196 -8.02 -10.07 -19.42
C ALA A 196 -6.83 -9.47 -20.20
N GLU A 197 -6.04 -8.62 -19.55
CA GLU A 197 -4.81 -8.06 -20.14
C GLU A 197 -3.74 -9.14 -20.36
N GLY A 198 -3.59 -10.07 -19.40
CA GLY A 198 -2.69 -11.21 -19.53
C GLY A 198 -3.10 -12.13 -20.69
N ALA A 199 -4.39 -12.43 -20.83
CA ALA A 199 -4.93 -13.24 -21.91
C ALA A 199 -4.73 -12.57 -23.28
N GLN A 200 -4.91 -11.25 -23.37
CA GLN A 200 -4.64 -10.51 -24.60
C GLN A 200 -3.16 -10.58 -25.02
N LYS A 201 -2.23 -10.58 -24.06
CA LYS A 201 -0.78 -10.58 -24.31
C LYS A 201 -0.19 -11.98 -24.55
N TYR A 202 -0.64 -12.97 -23.77
CA TYR A 202 0.00 -14.28 -23.68
C TYR A 202 -0.93 -15.46 -24.04
N GLY A 203 -2.17 -15.17 -24.41
CA GLY A 203 -3.23 -16.16 -24.62
C GLY A 203 -3.88 -16.62 -23.31
N ASP A 204 -5.04 -17.25 -23.47
CA ASP A 204 -5.82 -17.79 -22.34
C ASP A 204 -5.01 -18.82 -21.56
N TRP A 205 -5.22 -18.86 -20.23
CA TRP A 205 -4.63 -19.86 -19.33
C TRP A 205 -3.09 -19.95 -19.33
N ASN A 206 -2.38 -18.91 -19.81
CA ASN A 206 -0.91 -18.93 -19.84
C ASN A 206 -0.29 -19.22 -18.46
N TRP A 207 -0.93 -18.76 -17.39
CA TRP A 207 -0.48 -18.94 -16.02
C TRP A 207 -0.55 -20.40 -15.53
N GLU A 208 -1.34 -21.26 -16.17
CA GLU A 208 -1.42 -22.70 -15.85
C GLU A 208 -0.16 -23.48 -16.27
N LYS A 209 0.73 -22.86 -17.05
CA LYS A 209 2.02 -23.48 -17.44
C LYS A 209 3.04 -23.50 -16.30
N GLY A 210 2.71 -22.87 -15.17
CA GLY A 210 3.58 -22.76 -14.00
C GLY A 210 4.51 -21.55 -14.07
N MET A 211 4.56 -20.80 -12.97
CA MET A 211 5.43 -19.63 -12.80
C MET A 211 6.06 -19.67 -11.40
N PRO A 212 7.38 -19.50 -11.25
CA PRO A 212 8.04 -19.54 -9.94
C PRO A 212 7.44 -18.52 -8.95
N VAL A 213 7.25 -18.93 -7.70
CA VAL A 213 6.63 -18.09 -6.66
C VAL A 213 7.46 -16.84 -6.38
N ASN A 214 8.80 -16.94 -6.37
CA ASN A 214 9.67 -15.79 -6.15
C ASN A 214 9.50 -14.70 -7.23
N ASP A 215 9.30 -15.11 -8.48
CA ASP A 215 9.07 -14.20 -9.60
C ASP A 215 7.73 -13.48 -9.44
N LEU A 216 6.67 -14.24 -9.17
CA LEU A 216 5.33 -13.70 -8.90
C LEU A 216 5.32 -12.72 -7.72
N LEU A 217 5.98 -13.07 -6.61
CA LEU A 217 6.09 -12.19 -5.45
C LEU A 217 6.90 -10.91 -5.75
N ASN A 218 7.99 -11.03 -6.52
CA ASN A 218 8.77 -9.87 -6.93
C ASN A 218 7.95 -8.91 -7.80
N HIS A 219 7.17 -9.44 -8.75
CA HIS A 219 6.24 -8.65 -9.57
C HIS A 219 5.13 -8.01 -8.73
N ALA A 220 4.58 -8.72 -7.74
CA ALA A 220 3.60 -8.14 -6.81
C ALA A 220 4.16 -6.95 -6.04
N ILE A 221 5.37 -7.09 -5.48
CA ILE A 221 6.06 -6.02 -4.75
C ILE A 221 6.34 -4.82 -5.66
N ALA A 222 6.77 -5.05 -6.90
CA ALA A 222 7.03 -3.98 -7.86
C ALA A 222 5.78 -3.12 -8.11
N HIS A 223 4.62 -3.74 -8.37
CA HIS A 223 3.37 -3.01 -8.54
C HIS A 223 2.93 -2.27 -7.26
N ILE A 224 3.15 -2.86 -6.08
CA ILE A 224 2.89 -2.18 -4.80
C ILE A 224 3.75 -0.92 -4.67
N TYR A 225 5.04 -1.00 -4.95
CA TYR A 225 5.95 0.16 -4.87
C TYR A 225 5.63 1.23 -5.91
N GLN A 226 5.28 0.86 -7.13
CA GLN A 226 4.83 1.82 -8.15
C GLN A 226 3.56 2.55 -7.70
N PHE A 227 2.59 1.82 -7.16
CA PHE A 227 1.39 2.42 -6.60
C PHE A 227 1.70 3.37 -5.43
N LEU A 228 2.59 2.98 -4.52
CA LEU A 228 3.02 3.82 -3.40
C LEU A 228 3.80 5.05 -3.86
N ALA A 229 4.55 4.96 -4.96
CA ALA A 229 5.23 6.08 -5.60
C ALA A 229 4.27 7.06 -6.31
N GLY A 230 2.97 6.76 -6.32
CA GLY A 230 1.95 7.62 -6.94
C GLY A 230 1.66 7.27 -8.40
N ASP A 231 2.24 6.20 -8.95
CA ASP A 231 1.95 5.78 -10.31
C ASP A 231 0.51 5.24 -10.41
N ARG A 232 -0.20 5.70 -11.43
CA ARG A 232 -1.59 5.35 -11.76
C ARG A 232 -1.74 5.07 -13.26
N SER A 233 -0.64 4.87 -13.97
CA SER A 233 -0.60 4.59 -15.41
C SER A 233 -1.28 3.27 -15.75
N GLU A 234 -1.31 2.34 -14.80
CA GLU A 234 -1.96 1.04 -14.92
C GLU A 234 -2.65 0.63 -13.59
N PRO A 235 -3.50 -0.41 -13.58
CA PRO A 235 -4.22 -0.84 -12.38
C PRO A 235 -3.31 -1.67 -11.46
N HIS A 236 -2.25 -1.07 -10.93
CA HIS A 236 -1.19 -1.76 -10.17
C HIS A 236 -1.72 -2.67 -9.04
N LEU A 237 -2.73 -2.24 -8.27
CA LEU A 237 -3.28 -3.07 -7.19
C LEU A 237 -3.96 -4.35 -7.70
N GLY A 238 -4.58 -4.30 -8.89
CA GLY A 238 -5.15 -5.48 -9.54
C GLY A 238 -4.07 -6.46 -9.98
N HIS A 239 -2.99 -5.97 -10.57
CA HIS A 239 -1.83 -6.80 -10.93
C HIS A 239 -1.12 -7.38 -9.71
N ALA A 240 -0.94 -6.59 -8.65
CA ALA A 240 -0.37 -7.08 -7.40
C ALA A 240 -1.23 -8.20 -6.79
N ALA A 241 -2.54 -8.00 -6.70
CA ALA A 241 -3.47 -9.01 -6.18
C ALA A 241 -3.46 -10.28 -7.04
N TRP A 242 -3.45 -10.14 -8.37
CA TRP A 242 -3.36 -11.28 -9.28
C TRP A 242 -2.08 -12.10 -9.06
N ASN A 243 -0.92 -11.43 -8.95
CA ASN A 243 0.36 -12.11 -8.70
C ASN A 243 0.36 -12.88 -7.36
N MET A 244 -0.25 -12.32 -6.31
CA MET A 244 -0.40 -13.01 -5.02
C MET A 244 -1.28 -14.26 -5.14
N LEU A 245 -2.41 -14.18 -5.86
CA LEU A 245 -3.28 -15.33 -6.11
C LEU A 245 -2.57 -16.41 -6.95
N ALA A 246 -1.85 -16.00 -7.99
CA ALA A 246 -1.05 -16.90 -8.81
C ALA A 246 0.09 -17.55 -8.01
N ALA A 247 0.71 -16.82 -7.06
CA ALA A 247 1.75 -17.36 -6.20
C ALA A 247 1.20 -18.45 -5.26
N ILE A 248 0.02 -18.24 -4.66
CA ILE A 248 -0.66 -19.26 -3.87
C ILE A 248 -0.93 -20.50 -4.72
N HIS A 249 -1.49 -20.31 -5.92
CA HIS A 249 -1.76 -21.42 -6.85
C HIS A 249 -0.47 -22.17 -7.22
N SER A 250 0.61 -21.45 -7.54
CA SER A 250 1.88 -22.07 -7.91
C SER A 250 2.56 -22.79 -6.76
N HIS A 251 2.47 -22.26 -5.54
CA HIS A 251 3.05 -22.89 -4.38
C HIS A 251 2.40 -24.26 -4.11
N GLU A 252 1.07 -24.33 -4.28
CA GLU A 252 0.29 -25.55 -4.11
C GLU A 252 0.55 -26.57 -5.22
N LEU A 253 0.44 -26.17 -6.49
CA LEU A 253 0.46 -27.10 -7.62
C LEU A 253 1.87 -27.45 -8.13
N TRP A 254 2.83 -26.53 -7.99
CA TRP A 254 4.18 -26.69 -8.53
C TRP A 254 5.24 -26.46 -7.46
N HIS A 255 5.16 -27.20 -6.35
CA HIS A 255 6.18 -27.17 -5.29
C HIS A 255 7.61 -27.33 -5.86
N GLY A 256 7.81 -28.25 -6.81
CA GLY A 256 9.12 -28.48 -7.43
C GLY A 256 9.70 -27.30 -8.24
N LEU A 257 8.89 -26.31 -8.66
CA LEU A 257 9.42 -25.08 -9.28
C LEU A 257 10.15 -24.19 -8.26
N ASN A 258 9.88 -24.38 -6.97
CA ASN A 258 10.27 -23.49 -5.87
C ASN A 258 11.37 -24.08 -4.96
N ASP A 259 11.75 -25.34 -5.17
CA ASP A 259 12.74 -26.05 -4.35
C ASP A 259 14.08 -25.31 -4.31
N GLY A 260 14.52 -24.94 -3.10
CA GLY A 260 15.78 -24.24 -2.85
C GLY A 260 15.85 -22.79 -3.34
N LYS A 261 14.74 -22.25 -3.88
CA LYS A 261 14.67 -20.91 -4.48
C LYS A 261 13.85 -19.91 -3.68
N LEU A 262 13.00 -20.36 -2.77
CA LEU A 262 12.33 -19.50 -1.80
C LEU A 262 13.35 -19.07 -0.74
N ARG A 263 13.67 -17.78 -0.69
CA ARG A 263 14.65 -17.17 0.24
C ARG A 263 14.10 -15.87 0.79
#